data_AF-A0AA38F6M7-F1
#
_entry.id   AF-A0AA38F6M7-F1
#
_cell.length_a   1.000
_cell.length_b   1.000
_cell.length_c   1.000
_cell.angle_alpha   90.00
_cell.angle_beta   90.00
_cell.angle_gamma   90.00
#
_symmetry.space_group_name_H-M   'P 1'
#
loop_
_entity.id
_entity.type
_entity.pdbx_description
1 polymer ?
#
loop_
_entity_poly.entity_id
_entity_poly.type
_entity_poly.pdbx_seq_one_letter_code
_entity_poly.pdbx_strand_id
1 'polypeptide(L)'
;TGLTHPERVLWIFNVCSNCLWKKCIDSVLASNTTMNQQNGVDASIRPYHLFINHRGPDVKNTLASTIYYSLRDKGLNVFFDKTEFKPGQELFSTIKEAIRTSSVHIAIFSPKYAESPWCLEELCLMLKSGGKIIPVFYHVPPADLLRLQDGKGIYASSFKKLRKKTDKKGKMADTTQRNLRSGEKR
;
A
#
# COMPACT_ATOMS: atom_id res chain seq x y z
N THR A 1 34.29 -1.37 17.27
CA THR A 1 34.18 -0.20 16.38
C THR A 1 32.91 -0.36 15.56
N GLY A 2 31.75 0.06 16.05
CA GLY A 2 31.41 1.47 16.24
C GLY A 2 30.96 2.08 14.90
N LEU A 3 29.95 1.50 14.25
CA LEU A 3 29.27 2.14 13.11
C LEU A 3 27.84 2.45 13.54
N THR A 4 27.60 3.72 13.84
CA THR A 4 26.28 4.28 14.11
C THR A 4 25.51 4.45 12.80
N HIS A 5 24.20 4.13 12.83
CA HIS A 5 23.17 4.47 11.83
C HIS A 5 23.50 5.76 11.04
N PRO A 6 23.58 5.77 9.69
CA PRO A 6 22.47 5.50 8.75
C PRO A 6 22.81 4.62 7.52
N GLU A 7 23.99 3.98 7.45
CA GLU A 7 24.47 3.35 6.20
C GLU A 7 23.85 1.98 5.87
N ARG A 8 23.01 1.42 6.75
CA ARG A 8 22.30 0.14 6.48
C ARG A 8 21.06 0.29 5.59
N VAL A 9 20.64 1.51 5.25
CA VAL A 9 19.51 1.75 4.34
C VAL A 9 19.91 1.57 2.86
N LEU A 10 21.22 1.60 2.55
CA LEU A 10 21.71 1.47 1.18
C LEU A 10 21.63 0.05 0.60
N TRP A 11 21.42 -0.98 1.41
CA TRP A 11 21.24 -2.35 0.88
C TRP A 11 19.87 -2.56 0.21
N ILE A 12 18.92 -1.61 0.39
CA ILE A 12 17.63 -1.60 -0.33
C ILE A 12 17.80 -1.25 -1.83
N PHE A 13 18.99 -0.79 -2.24
CA PHE A 13 19.20 -0.22 -3.59
C PHE A 13 19.91 -1.11 -4.61
N ASN A 14 20.35 -2.33 -4.27
CA ASN A 14 21.19 -3.07 -5.21
C ASN A 14 20.86 -4.56 -5.29
N VAL A 15 19.85 -4.90 -6.12
CA VAL A 15 19.99 -5.76 -7.30
C VAL A 15 18.81 -5.43 -8.26
N CYS A 16 19.10 -4.86 -9.43
CA CYS A 16 18.19 -4.67 -10.59
C CYS A 16 17.07 -3.59 -10.55
N SER A 17 16.81 -2.89 -9.43
CA SER A 17 15.65 -1.97 -9.30
C SER A 17 15.85 -0.49 -9.70
N ASN A 18 17.08 -0.02 -9.97
CA ASN A 18 17.33 1.41 -10.20
C ASN A 18 16.77 1.96 -11.52
N CYS A 19 16.76 1.17 -12.61
CA CYS A 19 16.22 1.65 -13.87
C CYS A 19 14.70 1.76 -13.84
N LEU A 20 13.99 0.80 -13.24
CA LEU A 20 12.54 0.81 -13.25
C LEU A 20 11.98 1.87 -12.29
N TRP A 21 12.49 1.97 -11.06
CA TRP A 21 12.08 2.99 -10.09
C TRP A 21 12.27 4.40 -10.66
N LYS A 22 13.49 4.69 -11.14
CA LYS A 22 13.81 5.99 -11.74
C LYS A 22 12.92 6.29 -12.95
N LYS A 23 12.76 5.34 -13.88
CA LYS A 23 11.84 5.48 -15.02
C LYS A 23 10.38 5.74 -14.60
N CYS A 24 9.89 5.11 -13.52
CA CYS A 24 8.54 5.38 -13.01
C CYS A 24 8.42 6.82 -12.54
N ILE A 25 9.34 7.24 -11.67
CA ILE A 25 9.27 8.56 -11.05
C ILE A 25 9.49 9.65 -12.09
N ASP A 26 10.46 9.47 -13.00
CA ASP A 26 10.72 10.41 -14.10
C ASP A 26 9.49 10.51 -15.02
N SER A 27 8.81 9.39 -15.31
CA SER A 27 7.56 9.40 -16.07
C SER A 27 6.45 10.18 -15.35
N VAL A 28 6.31 10.04 -14.03
CA VAL A 28 5.31 10.81 -13.26
C VAL A 28 5.65 12.30 -13.25
N LEU A 29 6.93 12.65 -13.08
CA LEU A 29 7.40 14.04 -13.10
C LEU A 29 7.21 14.70 -14.46
N ALA A 30 7.47 13.97 -15.55
CA ALA A 30 7.22 14.42 -16.91
C ALA A 30 5.72 14.67 -17.14
N SER A 31 4.85 13.73 -16.74
CA SER A 31 3.40 13.92 -16.83
C SER A 31 2.90 15.13 -16.01
N ASN A 32 3.47 15.36 -14.84
CA ASN A 32 3.11 16.52 -13.99
C ASN A 32 3.54 17.85 -14.64
N THR A 33 4.70 17.88 -15.29
CA THR A 33 5.20 19.09 -15.97
C THR A 33 4.33 19.46 -17.18
N THR A 34 3.90 18.46 -17.96
CA THR A 34 2.97 18.67 -19.09
C THR A 34 1.62 19.22 -18.62
N MET A 35 1.10 18.75 -17.48
CA MET A 35 -0.15 19.26 -16.92
C MET A 35 -0.04 20.69 -16.39
N ASN A 36 1.11 21.08 -15.84
CA ASN A 36 1.30 22.43 -15.32
C ASN A 36 1.51 23.50 -16.42
N GLN A 37 1.76 23.08 -17.68
CA GLN A 37 1.81 24.00 -18.84
C GLN A 37 0.42 24.25 -19.46
N GLN A 38 -0.57 23.42 -19.18
CA GLN A 38 -1.97 23.64 -19.57
C GLN A 38 -2.73 24.26 -18.40
N ASN A 39 -2.67 25.60 -18.28
CA ASN A 39 -3.31 26.37 -17.22
C ASN A 39 -4.76 25.93 -16.90
N GLY A 40 -4.98 25.48 -15.66
CA GLY A 40 -6.15 25.89 -14.86
C GLY A 40 -7.33 24.93 -14.67
N VAL A 41 -7.44 23.80 -15.38
CA VAL A 41 -8.71 23.03 -15.38
C VAL A 41 -8.62 21.62 -14.77
N ASP A 42 -7.43 21.00 -14.72
CA ASP A 42 -7.31 19.55 -14.47
C ASP A 42 -6.69 19.12 -13.12
N ALA A 43 -6.29 20.07 -12.26
CA ALA A 43 -5.88 19.74 -10.88
C ALA A 43 -7.00 19.08 -10.05
N SER A 44 -8.22 19.02 -10.60
CA SER A 44 -9.41 18.38 -10.04
C SER A 44 -9.54 16.87 -10.34
N ILE A 45 -8.85 16.31 -11.34
CA ILE A 45 -9.12 14.93 -11.79
C ILE A 45 -8.26 13.87 -11.07
N ARG A 46 -7.09 14.22 -10.54
CA ARG A 46 -6.25 13.31 -9.73
C ARG A 46 -5.67 14.02 -8.52
N PRO A 47 -6.33 13.98 -7.35
CA PRO A 47 -5.83 14.62 -6.15
C PRO A 47 -4.48 14.05 -5.71
N TYR A 48 -4.12 12.83 -6.11
CA TYR A 48 -2.82 12.22 -5.75
C TYR A 48 -2.12 11.66 -6.99
N HIS A 49 -0.81 11.89 -7.07
CA HIS A 49 0.07 11.27 -8.05
C HIS A 49 0.52 9.88 -7.57
N LEU A 50 0.81 9.75 -6.27
CA LEU A 50 1.29 8.51 -5.66
C LEU A 50 0.51 8.12 -4.41
N PHE A 51 0.36 6.82 -4.20
CA PHE A 51 -0.14 6.25 -2.95
C PHE A 51 0.97 5.41 -2.28
N ILE A 52 1.29 5.68 -1.02
CA ILE A 52 2.27 4.88 -0.26
C ILE A 52 1.52 3.97 0.70
N ASN A 53 1.56 2.67 0.44
CA ASN A 53 1.05 1.65 1.34
C ASN A 53 2.17 1.05 2.20
N HIS A 54 1.98 1.03 3.51
CA HIS A 54 2.99 0.56 4.44
C HIS A 54 2.38 0.13 5.77
N ARG A 55 3.13 -0.61 6.58
CA ARG A 55 2.74 -0.89 7.97
C ARG A 55 3.24 0.22 8.89
N GLY A 56 2.33 1.03 9.42
CA GLY A 56 2.66 2.18 10.26
C GLY A 56 3.71 1.88 11.35
N PRO A 57 3.51 0.84 12.19
CA PRO A 57 4.41 0.57 13.31
C PRO A 57 5.82 0.16 12.89
N ASP A 58 5.99 -0.31 11.66
CA ASP A 58 7.25 -0.86 11.17
C ASP A 58 8.13 0.21 10.52
N VAL A 59 7.52 1.18 9.80
CA VAL A 59 8.27 2.07 8.89
C VAL A 59 7.83 3.53 8.87
N LYS A 60 6.77 3.91 9.59
CA LYS A 60 6.20 5.27 9.51
C LYS A 60 7.23 6.34 9.84
N ASN A 61 7.92 6.22 10.97
CA ASN A 61 8.88 7.23 11.43
C ASN A 61 10.30 7.07 10.85
N THR A 62 10.49 6.19 9.86
CA THR A 62 11.80 5.93 9.25
C THR A 62 11.73 6.02 7.73
N LEU A 63 11.60 4.90 7.05
CA LEU A 63 11.68 4.81 5.59
C LEU A 63 10.46 5.44 4.90
N ALA A 64 9.25 5.19 5.41
CA ALA A 64 8.02 5.65 4.75
C ALA A 64 7.91 7.18 4.76
N SER A 65 8.17 7.82 5.89
CA SER A 65 8.25 9.29 5.97
C SER A 65 9.35 9.86 5.08
N THR A 66 10.53 9.23 5.02
CA THR A 66 11.63 9.71 4.16
C THR A 66 11.23 9.69 2.68
N ILE A 67 10.61 8.60 2.20
CA ILE A 67 10.10 8.50 0.82
C ILE A 67 9.02 9.55 0.59
N TYR A 68 8.09 9.71 1.53
CA TYR A 68 7.02 10.69 1.45
C TYR A 68 7.55 12.12 1.26
N TYR A 69 8.41 12.59 2.17
CA TYR A 69 8.95 13.96 2.10
C TYR A 69 9.80 14.16 0.84
N SER A 70 10.65 13.20 0.48
CA SER A 70 11.49 13.29 -0.73
C SER A 70 10.67 13.43 -2.02
N LEU A 71 9.47 12.84 -2.09
CA LEU A 71 8.57 12.97 -3.24
C LEU A 71 7.81 14.30 -3.20
N ARG A 72 7.40 14.76 -2.01
CA ARG A 72 6.77 16.08 -1.82
C ARG A 72 7.72 17.21 -2.21
N ASP A 73 8.99 17.12 -1.86
CA ASP A 73 10.03 18.09 -2.23
C ASP A 73 10.23 18.19 -3.75
N LYS A 74 9.87 17.14 -4.50
CA LYS A 74 9.84 17.12 -5.97
C LYS A 74 8.51 17.63 -6.57
N GLY A 75 7.63 18.20 -5.75
CA GLY A 75 6.35 18.75 -6.18
C GLY A 75 5.25 17.72 -6.47
N LEU A 76 5.42 16.47 -6.03
CA LEU A 76 4.42 15.41 -6.25
C LEU A 76 3.37 15.43 -5.14
N ASN A 77 2.09 15.20 -5.48
CA ASN A 77 1.07 14.95 -4.46
C ASN A 77 1.04 13.47 -4.09
N VAL A 78 1.24 13.18 -2.81
CA VAL A 78 1.41 11.82 -2.31
C VAL A 78 0.41 11.58 -1.20
N PHE A 79 -0.39 10.53 -1.33
CA PHE A 79 -1.19 10.02 -0.23
C PHE A 79 -0.32 9.16 0.68
N PHE A 80 -0.20 9.58 1.93
CA PHE A 80 0.54 8.86 2.95
C PHE A 80 -0.41 8.09 3.84
N ASP A 81 -0.47 6.78 3.63
CA ASP A 81 -1.39 5.91 4.31
C ASP A 81 -1.08 5.82 5.81
N LYS A 82 -2.03 6.21 6.66
CA LYS A 82 -1.87 6.12 8.12
C LYS A 82 -2.52 4.81 8.59
N THR A 83 -1.96 3.67 8.20
CA THR A 83 -2.50 2.30 8.39
C THR A 83 -2.76 1.83 9.83
N GLU A 84 -2.69 2.73 10.82
CA GLU A 84 -2.93 2.44 12.23
C GLU A 84 -4.29 2.90 12.75
N PHE A 85 -5.04 3.70 11.99
CA PHE A 85 -6.36 4.13 12.45
C PHE A 85 -7.43 3.11 12.07
N LYS A 86 -8.33 2.77 13.01
CA LYS A 86 -9.62 2.14 12.66
C LYS A 86 -10.35 3.13 11.76
N PRO A 87 -10.55 2.85 10.46
CA PRO A 87 -11.19 3.81 9.59
C PRO A 87 -12.65 3.99 10.02
N GLY A 88 -13.08 5.24 10.21
CA GLY A 88 -14.47 5.59 9.97
C GLY A 88 -14.79 5.41 8.48
N GLN A 89 -16.08 5.35 8.13
CA GLN A 89 -16.52 5.17 6.74
C GLN A 89 -15.92 6.21 5.79
N GLU A 90 -15.77 7.46 6.24
CA GLU A 90 -15.19 8.55 5.45
C GLU A 90 -13.70 8.33 5.16
N LEU A 91 -12.89 7.98 6.17
CA LEU A 91 -11.45 7.74 6.00
C LEU A 91 -11.20 6.60 4.99
N PHE A 92 -12.01 5.55 5.05
CA PHE A 92 -11.90 4.43 4.12
C PHE A 92 -12.24 4.82 2.68
N SER A 93 -13.27 5.66 2.49
CA SER A 93 -13.65 6.19 1.18
C SER A 93 -12.52 7.06 0.60
N THR A 94 -11.89 7.91 1.43
CA THR A 94 -10.74 8.71 0.99
C THR A 94 -9.55 7.85 0.56
N ILE A 95 -9.23 6.79 1.31
CA ILE A 95 -8.14 5.86 0.96
C ILE A 95 -8.42 5.18 -0.39
N LYS A 96 -9.64 4.67 -0.58
CA LYS A 96 -10.04 4.07 -1.87
C LYS A 96 -9.92 5.04 -3.02
N GLU A 97 -10.36 6.28 -2.83
CA GLU A 97 -10.28 7.30 -3.86
C GLU A 97 -8.82 7.68 -4.16
N ALA A 98 -7.97 7.76 -3.15
CA ALA A 98 -6.55 7.99 -3.33
C ALA A 98 -5.88 6.85 -4.10
N ILE A 99 -6.22 5.59 -3.82
CA ILE A 99 -5.75 4.43 -4.58
C ILE A 99 -6.27 4.47 -6.01
N ARG A 100 -7.53 4.83 -6.23
CA ARG A 100 -8.13 4.89 -7.58
C ARG A 100 -7.52 5.99 -8.45
N THR A 101 -7.22 7.13 -7.84
CA THR A 101 -6.75 8.33 -8.56
C THR A 101 -5.24 8.36 -8.75
N SER A 102 -4.46 7.68 -7.89
CA SER A 102 -3.01 7.60 -8.02
C SER A 102 -2.60 6.73 -9.21
N SER A 103 -1.67 7.22 -10.04
CA SER A 103 -1.13 6.48 -11.19
C SER A 103 0.01 5.53 -10.79
N VAL A 104 0.66 5.80 -9.66
CA VAL A 104 1.74 4.99 -9.11
C VAL A 104 1.46 4.67 -7.65
N HIS A 105 1.74 3.43 -7.26
CA HIS A 105 1.63 2.97 -5.88
C HIS A 105 2.96 2.44 -5.39
N ILE A 106 3.33 2.74 -4.15
CA ILE A 106 4.53 2.24 -3.50
C ILE A 106 4.08 1.30 -2.39
N ALA A 107 4.43 0.02 -2.48
CA ALA A 107 4.15 -0.96 -1.45
C ALA A 107 5.42 -1.23 -0.64
N ILE A 108 5.46 -0.79 0.61
CA ILE A 108 6.61 -0.98 1.51
C ILE A 108 6.38 -2.24 2.35
N PHE A 109 6.95 -3.35 1.91
CA PHE A 109 6.89 -4.65 2.58
C PHE A 109 7.85 -4.69 3.76
N SER A 110 7.29 -4.74 4.97
CA SER A 110 8.00 -4.84 6.25
C SER A 110 7.62 -6.11 7.01
N PRO A 111 8.37 -6.54 8.04
CA PRO A 111 8.16 -7.85 8.66
C PRO A 111 6.72 -8.13 9.15
N LYS A 112 6.01 -7.11 9.64
CA LYS A 112 4.62 -7.24 10.13
C LYS A 112 3.59 -6.67 9.17
N TYR A 113 3.97 -6.43 7.92
CA TYR A 113 3.09 -5.88 6.89
C TYR A 113 1.80 -6.71 6.74
N ALA A 114 1.95 -8.02 6.51
CA ALA A 114 0.82 -8.92 6.33
C ALA A 114 0.00 -9.19 7.60
N GLU A 115 0.45 -8.75 8.78
CA GLU A 115 -0.35 -8.85 10.00
C GLU A 115 -1.50 -7.82 10.03
N SER A 116 -1.45 -6.79 9.19
CA SER A 116 -2.51 -5.79 9.06
C SER A 116 -3.47 -6.22 7.95
N PRO A 117 -4.75 -6.53 8.26
CA PRO A 117 -5.75 -6.77 7.24
C PRO A 117 -5.93 -5.56 6.32
N TRP A 118 -5.75 -4.34 6.85
CA TRP A 118 -5.87 -3.09 6.10
C TRP A 118 -4.78 -2.96 5.04
N CYS A 119 -3.50 -3.17 5.41
CA CYS A 119 -2.40 -3.14 4.44
C CYS A 119 -2.62 -4.10 3.27
N LEU A 120 -3.20 -5.27 3.56
CA LEU A 120 -3.49 -6.27 2.53
C LEU A 120 -4.71 -5.90 1.68
N GLU A 121 -5.73 -5.28 2.26
CA GLU A 121 -6.88 -4.77 1.53
C GLU A 121 -6.49 -3.62 0.58
N GLU A 122 -5.68 -2.67 1.07
CA GLU A 122 -5.10 -1.59 0.26
C GLU A 122 -4.23 -2.14 -0.87
N LEU A 123 -3.37 -3.12 -0.59
CA LEU A 123 -2.58 -3.80 -1.62
C LEU A 123 -3.47 -4.47 -2.68
N CYS A 124 -4.57 -5.12 -2.27
CA CYS A 124 -5.53 -5.70 -3.21
C CYS A 124 -6.20 -4.65 -4.07
N LEU A 125 -6.53 -3.48 -3.52
CA LEU A 125 -7.11 -2.36 -4.26
C LEU A 125 -6.10 -1.77 -5.26
N MET A 126 -4.84 -1.62 -4.86
CA MET A 126 -3.76 -1.18 -5.73
C MET A 126 -3.55 -2.16 -6.90
N LEU A 127 -3.62 -3.47 -6.65
CA LEU A 127 -3.50 -4.47 -7.71
C LEU A 127 -4.67 -4.42 -8.71
N LYS A 128 -5.86 -4.01 -8.24
CA LYS A 128 -7.06 -3.88 -9.07
C LYS A 128 -7.16 -2.54 -9.80
N SER A 129 -6.43 -1.51 -9.36
CA SER A 129 -6.52 -0.16 -9.96
C SER A 129 -5.94 -0.10 -11.38
N GLY A 130 -5.08 -1.06 -11.75
CA GLY A 130 -4.30 -1.00 -12.99
C GLY A 130 -3.14 0.00 -12.94
N GLY A 131 -2.94 0.68 -11.80
CA GLY A 131 -1.82 1.57 -11.56
C GLY A 131 -0.50 0.83 -11.42
N LYS A 132 0.62 1.53 -11.64
CA LYS A 132 1.94 0.92 -11.54
C LYS A 132 2.33 0.72 -10.08
N ILE A 133 2.65 -0.51 -9.68
CA ILE A 133 3.11 -0.81 -8.32
C ILE A 133 4.63 -0.90 -8.30
N ILE A 134 5.23 -0.21 -7.33
CA ILE A 134 6.66 -0.30 -7.04
C ILE A 134 6.85 -0.95 -5.67
N PRO A 135 7.39 -2.18 -5.60
CA PRO A 135 7.66 -2.84 -4.33
C PRO A 135 8.93 -2.29 -3.70
N VAL A 136 8.88 -2.01 -2.40
CA VAL A 136 10.03 -1.65 -1.56
C VAL A 136 10.12 -2.68 -0.43
N PHE A 137 11.30 -3.26 -0.26
CA PHE A 137 11.53 -4.33 0.71
C PHE A 137 12.30 -3.79 1.90
N TYR A 138 11.66 -3.72 3.07
CA TYR A 138 12.26 -3.22 4.30
C TYR A 138 12.45 -4.36 5.29
N HIS A 139 13.69 -4.80 5.50
CA HIS A 139 14.04 -5.96 6.34
C HIS A 139 13.27 -7.25 5.99
N VAL A 140 12.85 -7.40 4.73
CA VAL A 140 12.18 -8.59 4.21
C VAL A 140 12.87 -8.99 2.91
N PRO A 141 13.33 -10.25 2.77
CA PRO A 141 13.83 -10.75 1.49
C PRO A 141 12.74 -10.77 0.41
N PRO A 142 13.00 -10.32 -0.84
CA PRO A 142 12.02 -10.41 -1.93
C PRO A 142 11.50 -11.83 -2.18
N ALA A 143 12.35 -12.84 -1.95
CA ALA A 143 12.00 -14.25 -2.08
C ALA A 143 10.84 -14.67 -1.15
N ASP A 144 10.65 -13.99 -0.02
CA ASP A 144 9.55 -14.34 0.90
C ASP A 144 8.18 -13.93 0.37
N LEU A 145 8.08 -12.97 -0.56
CA LEU A 145 6.83 -12.70 -1.27
C LEU A 145 6.55 -13.80 -2.31
N LEU A 146 7.58 -14.27 -3.01
CA LEU A 146 7.45 -15.29 -4.06
C LEU A 146 6.99 -16.65 -3.51
N ARG A 147 7.37 -16.96 -2.26
CA ARG A 147 7.05 -18.22 -1.59
C ARG A 147 5.67 -18.25 -0.93
N LEU A 148 4.94 -17.14 -0.97
CA LEU A 148 3.62 -17.04 -0.34
C LEU A 148 2.62 -18.02 -0.95
N GLN A 149 2.71 -18.25 -2.27
CA GLN A 149 1.89 -19.22 -3.00
C GLN A 149 2.09 -20.66 -2.51
N ASP A 150 3.29 -20.98 -2.01
CA ASP A 150 3.63 -22.29 -1.45
C ASP A 150 3.26 -22.41 0.04
N GLY A 151 2.63 -21.37 0.60
CA GLY A 151 2.35 -21.26 2.04
C GLY A 151 3.62 -21.13 2.89
N LYS A 152 4.71 -20.60 2.33
CA LYS A 152 6.02 -20.42 2.98
C LYS A 152 6.39 -18.93 3.04
N GLY A 153 7.44 -18.62 3.81
CA GLY A 153 7.93 -17.25 4.00
C GLY A 153 7.28 -16.53 5.18
N ILE A 154 7.80 -15.35 5.51
CA ILE A 154 7.43 -14.55 6.69
C ILE A 154 5.93 -14.22 6.76
N TYR A 155 5.25 -14.07 5.63
CA TYR A 155 3.83 -13.69 5.61
C TYR A 155 2.85 -14.88 5.64
N ALA A 156 3.32 -16.12 5.47
CA ALA A 156 2.45 -17.30 5.32
C ALA A 156 1.47 -17.48 6.49
N SER A 157 1.93 -17.28 7.72
CA SER A 157 1.08 -17.39 8.91
C SER A 157 -0.03 -16.35 8.93
N SER A 158 0.25 -15.13 8.48
CA SER A 158 -0.70 -14.02 8.49
C SER A 158 -1.79 -14.23 7.43
N PHE A 159 -1.42 -14.68 6.24
CA PHE A 159 -2.37 -15.07 5.19
C PHE A 159 -3.25 -16.25 5.62
N LYS A 160 -2.68 -17.28 6.27
CA LYS A 160 -3.45 -18.40 6.82
C LYS A 160 -4.47 -17.95 7.87
N LYS A 161 -4.10 -16.99 8.74
CA LYS A 161 -5.02 -16.41 9.73
C LYS A 161 -6.14 -15.61 9.07
N LEU A 162 -5.83 -14.83 8.03
CA LEU A 162 -6.82 -14.04 7.30
C LEU A 162 -7.86 -14.90 6.60
N ARG A 163 -7.42 -15.95 5.87
CA ARG A 163 -8.33 -16.90 5.21
C ARG A 163 -9.32 -17.53 6.20
N LYS A 164 -8.83 -17.96 7.38
CA LYS A 164 -9.71 -18.49 8.43
C LYS A 164 -10.71 -17.47 8.97
N LYS A 165 -10.34 -16.18 9.05
CA LYS A 165 -11.25 -15.11 9.51
C LYS A 165 -12.33 -14.81 8.48
N THR A 166 -11.99 -14.78 7.18
CA THR A 166 -12.96 -14.56 6.10
C THR A 166 -13.98 -15.70 6.04
N ASP A 167 -13.54 -16.96 6.18
CA ASP A 167 -14.43 -18.12 6.14
C ASP A 167 -15.44 -18.11 7.30
N LYS A 168 -15.00 -17.73 8.50
CA LYS A 168 -15.87 -17.59 9.67
C LYS A 168 -16.89 -16.46 9.50
N LYS A 169 -16.46 -15.32 8.94
CA LYS A 169 -17.33 -14.15 8.74
C LYS A 169 -18.42 -14.44 7.70
N GLY A 170 -18.09 -15.14 6.61
CA GLY A 170 -19.06 -15.59 5.60
C GLY A 170 -20.13 -16.50 6.20
N LYS A 171 -19.71 -17.54 6.96
CA LYS A 171 -20.65 -18.44 7.65
C LYS A 171 -21.58 -17.69 8.60
N MET A 172 -21.05 -16.73 9.34
CA MET A 172 -21.83 -15.95 10.30
C MET A 172 -22.85 -15.03 9.60
N ALA A 173 -22.47 -14.39 8.49
CA ALA A 173 -23.37 -13.56 7.68
C ALA A 173 -24.50 -14.39 7.04
N ASP A 174 -24.20 -15.58 6.52
CA ASP A 174 -25.20 -16.50 5.96
C ASP A 174 -26.20 -16.98 7.03
N THR A 175 -25.72 -17.28 8.24
CA THR A 175 -26.58 -17.65 9.37
C THR A 175 -27.47 -16.48 9.80
N THR A 176 -26.92 -15.26 9.90
CA THR A 176 -27.70 -14.05 10.23
C THR A 176 -28.77 -13.76 9.17
N GLN A 177 -28.45 -13.84 7.88
CA GLN A 177 -29.43 -13.64 6.80
C GLN A 177 -30.53 -14.72 6.82
N ARG A 178 -30.18 -15.98 7.10
CA ARG A 178 -31.16 -17.07 7.20
C ARG A 178 -32.11 -16.87 8.39
N ASN A 179 -31.60 -16.38 9.53
CA ASN A 179 -32.40 -16.10 10.72
C ASN A 179 -33.33 -14.88 10.54
N LEU A 180 -32.87 -13.82 9.87
CA LEU A 180 -33.71 -12.66 9.55
C LEU A 180 -34.89 -13.05 8.63
N ARG A 181 -34.62 -13.85 7.59
CA ARG A 181 -35.67 -14.35 6.66
C ARG A 181 -36.69 -15.28 7.31
N SER A 182 -36.35 -15.92 8.42
CA SER A 182 -37.26 -16.82 9.16
C SER A 182 -38.00 -16.11 10.30
N GLY A 183 -37.54 -14.94 10.75
CA GLY A 183 -38.23 -14.08 11.71
C GLY A 183 -39.33 -13.21 11.09
N GLU A 184 -39.27 -12.90 9.80
CA GLU A 184 -40.22 -12.03 9.08
C GLU A 184 -41.47 -12.79 8.56
N LYS A 185 -41.57 -14.09 8.87
CA LYS A 185 -42.74 -14.94 8.57
C LYS A 185 -43.60 -15.25 9.80
N ARG A 186 -43.51 -14.44 10.86
CA ARG A 186 -44.34 -14.56 12.07
C ARG A 186 -45.23 -13.35 12.24
#